data_AF-A0A1V6KJD9-F1
#
_entry.id   AF-A0A1V6KJD9-F1
#
_cell.length_a   1.000
_cell.length_b   1.000
_cell.length_c   1.000
_cell.angle_alpha   90.00
_cell.angle_beta   90.00
_cell.angle_gamma   90.00
#
_symmetry.space_group_name_H-M   'P 1'
#
loop_
_entity.id
_entity.type
_entity.pdbx_description
1 polymer ?
#
loop_
_entity_poly.entity_id
_entity_poly.type
_entity_poly.pdbx_seq_one_letter_code
_entity_poly.pdbx_strand_id
1 'polypeptide(L)' 'MVFLEQVIHIIYFIFAAFIGFFLLRNLFKRTSRTGRVYDIVYAYCIIPFLLRVLGIK' A
#
# COMPACT_ATOMS: atom_id res chain seq x y z
N MET A 1 11.86 -24.00 -11.04
CA MET A 1 11.15 -22.72 -11.29
C MET A 1 10.18 -22.34 -10.16
N VAL A 2 10.26 -22.93 -8.96
CA VAL A 2 9.30 -22.65 -7.87
C VAL A 2 9.90 -21.78 -6.75
N PHE A 3 11.19 -21.95 -6.45
CA PHE A 3 11.85 -21.23 -5.37
C PHE A 3 12.06 -19.74 -5.67
N LEU A 4 12.52 -19.40 -6.88
CA LEU A 4 12.78 -18.01 -7.27
C LEU A 4 11.48 -17.18 -7.30
N GLU A 5 10.39 -17.76 -7.80
CA GLU A 5 9.08 -17.09 -7.82
C GLU A 5 8.57 -16.82 -6.40
N GLN A 6 8.73 -17.77 -5.47
CA GLN A 6 8.36 -17.57 -4.07
C GLN A 6 9.17 -16.44 -3.42
N VAL A 7 10.49 -16.39 -3.68
CA VAL A 7 11.35 -15.31 -3.18
C VAL A 7 10.90 -13.96 -3.72
N ILE A 8 10.61 -13.87 -5.02
CA ILE A 8 10.10 -12.64 -5.65
C ILE A 8 8.76 -12.24 -5.04
N HIS A 9 7.85 -13.18 -4.83
CA HIS A 9 6.54 -12.91 -4.21
C HIS A 9 6.68 -12.39 -2.77
N ILE A 10 7.58 -12.96 -1.97
CA ILE A 10 7.82 -12.50 -0.60
C ILE A 10 8.39 -11.09 -0.60
N ILE A 11 9.41 -10.83 -1.43
CA ILE A 11 10.02 -9.50 -1.56
C ILE A 11 8.96 -8.47 -1.99
N TYR A 12 8.16 -8.83 -2.99
CA TYR A 12 7.06 -8.00 -3.48
C TYR A 12 6.06 -7.65 -2.37
N PHE A 13 5.71 -8.63 -1.54
CA PHE A 13 4.80 -8.44 -0.41
C PHE A 13 5.37 -7.49 0.65
N ILE A 14 6.66 -7.65 0.97
CA ILE A 14 7.40 -6.77 1.88
C ILE A 14 7.38 -5.33 1.36
N PHE A 15 7.65 -5.13 0.07
CA PHE A 15 7.58 -3.81 -0.56
C PHE A 15 6.16 -3.23 -0.53
N ALA A 16 5.15 -4.04 -0.82
CA ALA A 16 3.77 -3.60 -0.76
C ALA A 16 3.37 -3.15 0.65
N ALA A 17 3.76 -3.91 1.69
CA ALA A 17 3.54 -3.55 3.09
C ALA A 17 4.26 -2.26 3.47
N PHE A 18 5.53 -2.12 3.09
CA PHE A 18 6.34 -0.95 3.38
C PHE A 18 5.76 0.33 2.75
N ILE A 19 5.43 0.26 1.45
CA ILE A 19 4.86 1.38 0.71
C ILE A 19 3.45 1.73 1.24
N GLY A 20 2.60 0.72 1.48
CA GLY A 20 1.26 0.92 2.04
C GLY A 20 1.31 1.61 3.41
N PHE A 21 2.23 1.18 4.29
CA PHE A 21 2.43 1.81 5.60
C PHE A 21 2.93 3.25 5.48
N PHE A 22 3.88 3.51 4.57
CA PHE A 22 4.40 4.86 4.34
C PHE A 22 3.31 5.82 3.80
N LEU A 23 2.49 5.36 2.86
CA LEU A 23 1.35 6.11 2.33
C LEU A 23 0.32 6.41 3.41
N LEU A 24 -0.02 5.42 4.24
CA LEU A 24 -0.95 5.59 5.35
C LEU A 24 -0.42 6.63 6.36
N ARG A 25 0.85 6.55 6.74
CA ARG A 25 1.49 7.52 7.62
C ARG A 25 1.47 8.93 7.04
N ASN A 26 1.73 9.09 5.75
CA ASN A 26 1.71 10.39 5.08
C ASN A 26 0.30 10.94 4.88
N LEU A 27 -0.71 10.08 4.73
CA LEU A 27 -2.11 10.48 4.70
C LEU A 27 -2.51 11.19 6.01
N PHE A 28 -2.15 10.61 7.16
CA PHE A 28 -2.49 11.18 8.46
C PHE A 28 -1.64 12.39 8.88
N LYS A 29 -0.40 12.52 8.39
CA LYS A 29 0.52 13.63 8.74
C LYS A 29 0.47 14.82 7.79
N ARG A 30 -0.49 14.85 6.87
CA ARG A 30 -0.56 15.83 5.80
C ARG A 30 -1.01 17.21 6.30
N THR A 31 -0.26 18.26 5.92
CA THR A 31 -0.53 19.66 6.31
C THR A 31 -1.24 20.49 5.21
N SER A 32 -1.30 19.99 3.97
CA SER A 32 -1.86 20.72 2.81
C SER A 32 -2.83 19.85 2.02
N ARG A 33 -3.90 20.46 1.45
CA ARG A 33 -4.95 19.82 0.63
C ARG A 33 -5.86 18.80 1.37
N THR A 34 -6.18 19.04 2.65
CA THR A 34 -7.02 18.18 3.54
C THR A 34 -8.51 18.07 3.16
N GLY A 35 -8.88 18.38 1.91
CA GLY A 35 -10.25 18.25 1.45
C GLY A 35 -10.65 16.78 1.30
N ARG A 36 -11.91 16.46 1.60
CA ARG A 36 -12.48 15.09 1.53
C ARG A 36 -12.21 14.37 0.20
N VAL A 37 -12.21 15.11 -0.91
CA VAL A 37 -11.90 14.56 -2.25
C VAL A 37 -10.50 13.95 -2.28
N TYR A 38 -9.52 14.62 -1.67
CA TYR A 38 -8.16 14.10 -1.65
C TYR A 38 -8.00 12.90 -0.72
N ASP A 39 -8.77 12.84 0.37
CA ASP A 39 -8.76 11.68 1.27
C ASP A 39 -9.32 10.44 0.58
N ILE A 40 -10.38 10.61 -0.23
CA ILE A 40 -10.94 9.55 -1.07
C ILE A 40 -9.90 9.07 -2.10
N VAL A 41 -9.24 9.98 -2.82
CA VAL A 41 -8.20 9.63 -3.80
C VAL A 41 -7.03 8.91 -3.13
N TYR A 42 -6.61 9.36 -1.94
CA TYR A 42 -5.57 8.69 -1.17
C TYR A 42 -6.01 7.30 -0.70
N ALA A 43 -7.25 7.15 -0.23
CA ALA A 43 -7.80 5.86 0.15
C ALA A 43 -7.79 4.90 -1.05
N TYR A 44 -8.25 5.33 -2.23
CA TYR A 44 -8.16 4.54 -3.46
C TYR A 44 -6.73 4.13 -3.82
N CYS A 45 -5.75 4.98 -3.52
CA CYS A 45 -4.34 4.67 -3.75
C CYS A 45 -3.78 3.65 -2.75
N ILE A 46 -4.28 3.63 -1.50
CA ILE A 46 -3.82 2.75 -0.43
C ILE A 46 -4.51 1.37 -0.47
N ILE A 47 -5.79 1.31 -0.85
CA ILE A 47 -6.59 0.07 -0.94
C ILE A 47 -5.87 -1.08 -1.65
N PRO A 48 -5.26 -0.92 -2.85
CA PRO A 48 -4.58 -2.03 -3.52
C PRO A 48 -3.40 -2.60 -2.73
N PHE A 49 -2.69 -1.75 -1.96
CA PHE A 49 -1.62 -2.22 -1.08
C PHE A 49 -2.18 -2.95 0.13
N LEU A 50 -3.28 -2.46 0.71
CA LEU A 50 -3.95 -3.13 1.81
C LEU A 50 -4.48 -4.51 1.40
N LEU A 51 -5.19 -4.60 0.28
CA LEU A 51 -5.71 -5.85 -0.26
C LEU A 51 -4.58 -6.86 -0.48
N ARG A 52 -3.49 -6.37 -1.06
CA ARG A 52 -2.30 -7.18 -1.34
C ARG A 52 -1.62 -7.68 -0.08
N VAL A 53 -1.48 -6.85 0.97
CA VAL A 53 -0.95 -7.25 2.29
C VAL A 53 -1.89 -8.18 3.05
N LEU A 54 -3.19 -8.11 2.79
CA LEU A 54 -4.17 -9.04 3.35
C LEU A 54 -4.22 -10.39 2.60
N GLY A 55 -3.41 -10.55 1.54
CA GLY A 55 -3.41 -11.75 0.69
C GLY A 55 -4.66 -11.87 -0.18
N ILE A 56 -5.44 -10.80 -0.31
CA ILE A 56 -6.63 -10.73 -1.17
C ILE A 56 -6.13 -10.39 -2.59
N LYS A 57 -6.44 -11.27 -3.54
CA LYS A 57 -6.09 -11.11 -4.95
C LYS A 57 -6.96 -10.09 -5.66
#